data_AF-A0A947NU05-F1
#
_entry.id   AF-A0A947NU05-F1
#
_cell.length_a   1.000
_cell.length_b   1.000
_cell.length_c   1.000
_cell.angle_alpha   90.00
_cell.angle_beta   90.00
_cell.angle_gamma   90.00
#
_symmetry.space_group_name_H-M   'P 1'
#
loop_
_entity.id
_entity.type
_entity.pdbx_description
1 polymer ?
#
loop_
_entity_poly.entity_id
_entity_poly.type
_entity_poly.pdbx_seq_one_letter_code
_entity_poly.pdbx_strand_id
1 'polypeptide(L)' 'MKTTTQNKTRTSVNENTQSAVELHKAGVTTISITSLLLGSWAVACMTAGIIASGGPVGLATNYIKALIG' A
#
# COMPACT_ATOMS: atom_id res chain seq x y z
N MET A 1 6.57 -1.35 52.67
CA MET A 1 6.72 -2.24 51.50
C MET A 1 6.39 -1.41 50.26
N LYS A 2 7.34 -1.25 49.32
CA LYS A 2 7.29 -0.22 48.26
C LYS A 2 6.44 -0.71 47.08
N THR A 3 5.21 -0.21 46.94
CA THR A 3 4.29 -0.54 45.83
C THR A 3 4.46 0.37 44.61
N THR A 4 5.69 0.81 44.31
CA THR A 4 5.97 1.78 43.22
C THR A 4 6.36 1.12 41.89
N THR A 5 6.68 -0.18 41.89
CA THR A 5 7.21 -0.84 40.68
C THR A 5 6.11 -1.28 39.71
N GLN A 6 4.94 -1.71 40.20
CA GLN A 6 3.91 -2.29 39.32
C GLN A 6 3.20 -1.24 38.45
N ASN A 7 3.04 0.01 38.94
CA ASN A 7 2.37 1.07 38.18
C ASN A 7 3.22 1.54 37.00
N LYS A 8 4.54 1.71 37.19
CA LYS A 8 5.49 2.15 36.17
C LYS A 8 5.61 1.17 35.00
N THR A 9 5.58 -0.14 35.28
CA THR A 9 5.60 -1.17 34.22
C THR A 9 4.30 -1.20 33.44
N ARG A 10 3.15 -0.99 34.11
CA ARG A 10 1.84 -0.99 33.46
C ARG A 10 1.61 0.24 32.58
N THR A 11 2.13 1.41 32.95
CA THR A 11 2.10 2.62 32.09
C THR A 11 2.98 2.47 30.86
N SER A 12 4.19 1.92 31.02
CA SER A 12 5.11 1.68 29.89
C SER A 12 4.58 0.66 28.88
N VAL A 13 3.90 -0.41 29.34
CA VAL A 13 3.26 -1.38 28.45
C VAL A 13 2.07 -0.75 27.72
N ASN A 14 1.27 0.08 28.39
CA ASN A 14 0.13 0.77 27.79
C ASN A 14 0.56 1.78 26.70
N GLU A 15 1.61 2.56 26.97
CA GLU A 15 2.20 3.50 26.00
C GLU A 15 2.79 2.79 24.77
N ASN A 16 3.44 1.63 24.95
CA ASN A 16 3.98 0.84 23.83
C ASN A 16 2.85 0.20 23.00
N THR A 17 1.81 -0.35 23.64
CA THR A 17 0.64 -0.86 22.91
C THR A 17 -0.12 0.24 22.18
N GLN A 18 -0.26 1.43 22.78
CA GLN A 18 -0.90 2.57 22.12
C GLN A 18 -0.06 3.06 20.94
N SER A 19 1.27 3.14 21.08
CA SER A 19 2.19 3.50 20.00
C SER A 19 2.15 2.50 18.85
N ALA A 20 2.09 1.20 19.15
CA ALA A 20 1.92 0.16 18.13
C ALA A 20 0.58 0.32 17.40
N VAL A 21 -0.53 0.55 18.12
CA VAL A 21 -1.85 0.76 17.52
C VAL A 21 -1.89 2.04 16.67
N GLU A 22 -1.24 3.11 17.09
CA GLU A 22 -1.11 4.35 16.32
C GLU A 22 -0.25 4.18 15.06
N LEU A 23 0.85 3.40 15.14
CA LEU A 23 1.66 3.03 13.99
C LEU A 23 0.88 2.16 12.99
N HIS A 24 0.08 1.20 13.47
CA HIS A 24 -0.79 0.41 12.61
C HIS A 24 -1.84 1.27 11.93
N LYS A 25 -2.45 2.22 12.65
CA LYS A 25 -3.44 3.15 12.08
C LYS A 25 -2.82 4.10 11.06
N ALA A 26 -1.66 4.67 11.38
CA ALA A 26 -0.91 5.54 10.46
C ALA A 26 -0.43 4.77 9.22
N GLY A 27 0.07 3.55 9.39
CA GLY A 27 0.54 2.69 8.30
C GLY A 27 -0.59 2.28 7.34
N VAL A 28 -1.75 1.89 7.84
CA VAL A 28 -2.90 1.56 6.97
C VAL A 28 -3.35 2.79 6.17
N THR A 29 -3.31 3.98 6.78
CA THR A 29 -3.70 5.22 6.11
C THR A 29 -2.73 5.58 5.00
N THR A 30 -1.42 5.52 5.24
CA THR A 30 -0.41 5.85 4.21
C THR A 30 -0.41 4.86 3.04
N ILE A 31 -0.55 3.56 3.32
CA ILE A 31 -0.62 2.49 2.30
C ILE A 31 -1.87 2.67 1.42
N SER A 32 -3.00 3.05 2.02
CA SER A 32 -4.25 3.25 1.25
C SER A 32 -4.12 4.41 0.23
N ILE A 33 -3.49 5.51 0.63
CA ILE A 33 -3.32 6.69 -0.22
C ILE A 33 -2.32 6.39 -1.35
N THR A 34 -1.20 5.75 -1.02
CA THR A 34 -0.21 5.37 -2.04
C THR A 34 -0.76 4.32 -3.01
N SER A 35 -1.56 3.37 -2.53
CA SER A 35 -2.23 2.39 -3.40
C SER A 35 -3.22 3.03 -4.36
N LEU A 36 -4.01 4.03 -3.92
CA LEU A 36 -4.92 4.79 -4.79
C LEU A 36 -4.16 5.61 -5.85
N LEU A 37 -3.05 6.24 -5.47
CA LEU A 37 -2.23 7.03 -6.37
C LEU A 37 -1.57 6.15 -7.44
N LEU A 38 -0.99 5.02 -7.03
CA LEU A 38 -0.37 4.06 -7.95
C LEU A 38 -1.43 3.35 -8.81
N GLY A 39 -2.59 3.02 -8.24
CA GLY A 39 -3.69 2.40 -8.97
C GLY A 39 -4.25 3.32 -10.05
N SER A 40 -4.51 4.60 -9.73
CA SER A 40 -4.98 5.57 -10.72
C SER A 40 -3.95 5.82 -11.83
N TRP A 41 -2.67 5.89 -11.49
CA TRP A 41 -1.58 6.00 -12.48
C TRP A 41 -1.46 4.75 -13.37
N ALA A 42 -1.55 3.56 -12.77
CA ALA A 42 -1.50 2.30 -13.52
C ALA A 42 -2.66 2.19 -14.51
N VAL A 43 -3.87 2.58 -14.10
CA VAL A 43 -5.04 2.59 -14.98
C VAL A 43 -4.85 3.57 -16.15
N ALA A 44 -4.32 4.77 -15.89
CA ALA A 44 -4.04 5.75 -16.95
C ALA A 44 -3.00 5.23 -17.97
N CYS A 45 -1.95 4.57 -17.50
CA CYS A 45 -0.94 3.97 -18.38
C CYS A 45 -1.50 2.78 -19.18
N MET A 46 -2.33 1.97 -18.52
CA MET A 46 -3.00 0.83 -19.16
C MET A 46 -3.98 1.29 -20.24
N THR A 47 -4.80 2.30 -19.97
CA THR A 47 -5.75 2.85 -20.97
C THR A 47 -5.01 3.49 -22.14
N ALA A 48 -3.94 4.26 -21.88
CA ALA A 48 -3.09 4.80 -22.95
C ALA A 48 -2.50 3.69 -23.84
N GLY A 49 -2.02 2.58 -23.24
CA GLY A 49 -1.54 1.41 -23.99
C GLY A 49 -2.65 0.73 -24.81
N ILE A 50 -3.85 0.58 -24.24
CA ILE A 50 -5.02 0.01 -24.94
C ILE A 50 -5.37 0.85 -26.17
N ILE A 51 -5.39 2.17 -26.01
CA ILE A 51 -5.73 3.10 -27.09
C ILE A 51 -4.64 3.09 -28.17
N ALA A 52 -3.37 3.14 -27.78
CA ALA A 52 -2.25 3.13 -28.72
C ALA A 52 -2.11 1.83 -29.53
N SER A 53 -2.56 0.70 -28.97
CA SER A 53 -2.49 -0.61 -29.61
C SER A 53 -3.71 -0.98 -30.45
N GLY A 54 -4.71 -0.10 -30.55
CA GLY A 54 -5.95 -0.35 -31.31
C GLY A 54 -6.96 -1.25 -30.58
N GLY A 55 -6.87 -1.35 -29.26
CA GLY A 55 -7.77 -2.12 -28.40
C GLY A 55 -7.06 -3.14 -27.50
N PRO A 56 -7.77 -3.73 -26.54
CA PRO A 56 -7.16 -4.63 -25.54
C PRO A 56 -6.58 -5.91 -26.16
N VAL A 57 -7.20 -6.40 -27.24
CA VAL A 57 -6.66 -7.53 -28.01
C VAL A 57 -5.36 -7.11 -28.70
N GLY A 58 -5.31 -5.93 -29.33
CA GLY A 58 -4.11 -5.40 -29.97
C GLY A 58 -2.93 -5.26 -29.01
N LEU A 59 -3.19 -4.86 -27.76
CA LEU A 59 -2.17 -4.79 -26.71
C LEU A 59 -1.58 -6.17 -26.39
N ALA A 60 -2.43 -7.19 -26.24
CA ALA A 60 -1.99 -8.57 -25.97
C ALA A 60 -1.21 -9.15 -27.15
N THR A 61 -1.67 -8.95 -28.38
CA THR A 61 -0.97 -9.43 -29.58
C THR A 61 0.37 -8.73 -29.76
N ASN A 62 0.45 -7.41 -29.55
CA ASN A 62 1.72 -6.68 -29.61
C ASN A 62 2.66 -7.07 -28.47
N TYR A 63 2.16 -7.37 -27.27
CA TYR A 63 2.95 -7.86 -26.15
C TYR A 63 3.55 -9.24 -26.43
N ILE A 64 2.73 -10.18 -26.92
CA ILE A 64 3.20 -11.51 -27.32
C ILE A 64 4.18 -11.41 -28.49
N LYS A 65 3.92 -10.53 -29.47
CA LYS A 65 4.82 -10.29 -30.59
C LYS A 65 6.14 -9.66 -30.13
N ALA A 66 6.12 -8.70 -29.21
CA ALA A 66 7.32 -8.12 -28.61
C ALA A 66 8.15 -9.13 -27.81
N LEU A 67 7.51 -10.15 -27.22
CA LEU A 67 8.20 -11.22 -26.50
C LEU A 67 8.86 -12.25 -27.43
N ILE A 68 8.34 -12.42 -28.65
CA ILE A 68 8.79 -13.47 -29.58
C ILE A 68 9.66 -12.88 -30.71
N GLY A 69 9.51 -11.60 -31.03
CA GLY A 69 10.17 -10.89 -32.15
C GLY A 69 9.26 -10.77 -33.36
#